data_AF-A0A7R9XUW6-F1
#
_entry.id   AF-A0A7R9XUW6-F1
#
_cell.length_a   1.000
_cell.length_b   1.000
_cell.length_c   1.000
_cell.angle_alpha   90.00
_cell.angle_beta   90.00
_cell.angle_gamma   90.00
#
_symmetry.space_group_name_H-M   'P 1'
#
loop_
_entity.id
_entity.type
_entity.pdbx_description
1 polymer ?
#
loop_
_entity_poly.entity_id
_entity_poly.type
_entity_poly.pdbx_seq_one_letter_code
_entity_poly.pdbx_strand_id
1 'polypeptide(L)'
;HAARRRYRYLLRASPAPADSFWDAYAWRCASAPLDVGAMCAAAEALRGDVRLGAFVKRERHRHLRAGAGEAPEVPAYETHVSDVCVYAAESLPGVVVVELEASRFFYSTVRLLVWELARVGRGQSSAADFAALVAAGAAGRAEGTSA
;
A
#
# COMPACT_ATOMS: atom_id res chain seq x y z
N HIS A 1 18.12 -1.60 -18.20
CA HIS A 1 17.39 -1.78 -16.93
C HIS A 1 16.08 -1.01 -17.01
N ALA A 2 14.93 -1.62 -16.69
CA ALA A 2 13.65 -0.90 -16.69
C ALA A 2 13.64 0.15 -15.57
N ALA A 3 13.41 1.41 -15.92
CA ALA A 3 13.44 2.55 -14.98
C ALA A 3 12.23 2.61 -14.04
N ARG A 4 11.14 1.91 -14.40
CA ARG A 4 9.87 1.88 -13.66
C ARG A 4 9.21 0.52 -13.80
N ARG A 5 8.38 0.17 -12.82
CA ARG A 5 7.53 -1.03 -12.85
C ARG A 5 6.09 -0.62 -12.52
N ARG A 6 5.12 -1.27 -13.15
CA ARG A 6 3.69 -1.08 -12.89
C ARG A 6 3.13 -2.36 -12.30
N TYR A 7 2.43 -2.25 -11.17
CA TYR A 7 1.70 -3.36 -10.55
C TYR A 7 0.20 -3.07 -10.64
N ARG A 8 -0.57 -4.12 -10.92
CA ARG A 8 -2.03 -4.10 -10.89
C ARG A 8 -2.51 -5.08 -9.83
N TYR A 9 -3.36 -4.61 -8.93
CA TYR A 9 -3.98 -5.41 -7.88
C TYR A 9 -5.50 -5.40 -8.07
N LEU A 10 -6.11 -6.59 -7.98
CA LEU A 10 -7.55 -6.76 -8.13
C LEU A 10 -8.19 -6.99 -6.76
N LEU A 11 -9.21 -6.20 -6.46
CA LEU A 11 -10.03 -6.28 -5.25
C LEU A 11 -11.44 -6.68 -5.64
N ARG A 12 -11.88 -7.87 -5.23
CA ARG A 12 -13.27 -8.32 -5.47
C ARG A 12 -14.14 -7.89 -4.29
N ALA A 13 -14.86 -6.78 -4.44
CA ALA A 13 -15.87 -6.30 -3.51
C ALA A 13 -17.18 -7.07 -3.74
N SER A 14 -17.29 -8.25 -3.14
CA SER A 14 -18.45 -9.10 -3.30
C SER A 14 -18.81 -9.79 -1.98
N PRO A 15 -20.09 -9.79 -1.59
CA PRO A 15 -20.56 -10.59 -0.46
C PRO A 15 -20.63 -12.09 -0.81
N ALA A 16 -20.45 -12.45 -2.09
CA ALA A 16 -20.48 -13.83 -2.54
C ALA A 16 -19.34 -14.66 -1.91
N PRO A 17 -19.55 -15.98 -1.74
CA PRO A 17 -18.53 -16.88 -1.21
C PRO A 17 -17.24 -16.90 -2.05
N ALA A 18 -16.25 -17.60 -1.50
CA ALA A 18 -15.00 -17.92 -2.17
C ALA A 18 -15.29 -18.56 -3.54
N ASP A 19 -14.51 -18.16 -4.55
CA ASP A 19 -14.62 -18.66 -5.91
C ASP A 19 -13.21 -19.03 -6.35
N SER A 20 -12.98 -20.32 -6.61
CA SER A 20 -11.66 -20.86 -6.91
C SER A 20 -11.01 -20.25 -8.15
N PHE A 21 -11.83 -19.75 -9.10
CA PHE A 21 -11.31 -19.04 -10.26
C PHE A 21 -10.74 -17.67 -9.86
N TRP A 22 -11.40 -16.96 -8.95
CA TRP A 22 -11.01 -15.60 -8.56
C TRP A 22 -9.99 -15.54 -7.43
N ASP A 23 -10.03 -16.46 -6.49
CA ASP A 23 -9.26 -16.37 -5.24
C ASP A 23 -7.74 -16.44 -5.47
N ALA A 24 -7.29 -16.94 -6.64
CA ALA A 24 -5.89 -16.91 -7.06
C ALA A 24 -5.43 -15.56 -7.63
N TYR A 25 -6.34 -14.72 -8.13
CA TYR A 25 -6.02 -13.51 -8.91
C TYR A 25 -6.54 -12.21 -8.31
N ALA A 26 -7.57 -12.29 -7.45
CA ALA A 26 -8.19 -11.13 -6.82
C ALA A 26 -8.33 -11.34 -5.33
N TRP A 27 -8.01 -10.30 -4.55
CA TRP A 27 -8.26 -10.33 -3.13
C TRP A 27 -9.72 -10.02 -2.86
N ARG A 28 -10.41 -10.98 -2.25
CA ARG A 28 -11.80 -10.83 -1.84
C ARG A 28 -11.95 -9.86 -0.66
N CYS A 29 -12.77 -8.84 -0.86
CA CYS A 29 -13.26 -7.92 0.16
C CYS A 29 -14.73 -8.25 0.43
N ALA A 30 -15.00 -8.91 1.56
CA ALA A 30 -16.37 -9.35 1.92
C ALA A 30 -17.32 -8.17 2.22
N SER A 31 -16.77 -7.05 2.69
CA SER A 31 -17.53 -5.81 2.90
C SER A 31 -17.60 -5.04 1.58
N ALA A 32 -18.77 -5.08 0.94
CA ALA A 32 -19.10 -4.38 -0.29
C ALA A 32 -20.31 -3.43 -0.07
N PRO A 33 -20.46 -2.36 -0.86
CA PRO A 33 -19.53 -1.87 -1.88
C PRO A 33 -18.30 -1.18 -1.28
N LEU A 34 -17.20 -1.12 -2.04
CA LEU A 34 -16.05 -0.27 -1.71
C LEU A 34 -16.27 1.14 -2.27
N ASP A 35 -16.04 2.16 -1.45
CA ASP A 35 -16.02 3.55 -1.89
C ASP A 35 -14.74 3.83 -2.68
N VAL A 36 -14.85 3.71 -4.01
CA VAL A 36 -13.74 3.96 -4.94
C VAL A 36 -13.28 5.42 -4.87
N GLY A 37 -14.18 6.37 -4.66
CA GLY A 37 -13.83 7.79 -4.57
C GLY A 37 -12.95 8.07 -3.35
N ALA A 38 -13.31 7.52 -2.19
CA ALA A 38 -12.50 7.61 -0.97
C ALA A 38 -11.12 6.95 -1.15
N MET A 39 -11.07 5.80 -1.83
CA MET A 39 -9.81 5.11 -2.14
C MET A 39 -8.93 5.94 -3.08
N CYS A 40 -9.50 6.56 -4.12
CA CYS A 40 -8.76 7.48 -5.01
C CYS A 40 -8.17 8.63 -4.21
N ALA A 41 -8.98 9.30 -3.39
CA ALA A 41 -8.54 10.44 -2.59
C ALA A 41 -7.38 10.06 -1.64
N ALA A 42 -7.44 8.88 -1.02
CA ALA A 42 -6.35 8.38 -0.19
C ALA A 42 -5.08 8.05 -1.01
N ALA A 43 -5.26 7.45 -2.19
CA ALA A 43 -4.15 7.04 -3.04
C ALA A 43 -3.29 8.22 -3.54
N GLU A 44 -3.87 9.43 -3.65
CA GLU A 44 -3.12 10.65 -4.02
C GLU A 44 -1.94 10.93 -3.08
N ALA A 45 -2.03 10.55 -1.80
CA ALA A 45 -0.94 10.71 -0.84
C ALA A 45 0.32 9.92 -1.20
N LEU A 46 0.23 8.97 -2.15
CA LEU A 46 1.36 8.17 -2.61
C LEU A 46 2.16 8.84 -3.72
N ARG A 47 1.63 9.85 -4.42
CA ARG A 47 2.27 10.43 -5.61
C ARG A 47 3.57 11.16 -5.27
N GLY A 48 4.56 11.02 -6.15
CA GLY A 48 5.88 11.63 -6.01
C GLY A 48 6.83 10.82 -5.15
N ASP A 49 7.74 11.51 -4.46
CA ASP A 49 8.76 10.88 -3.62
C ASP A 49 8.18 10.51 -2.26
N VAL A 50 8.06 9.20 -2.00
CA VAL A 50 7.47 8.68 -0.77
C VAL A 50 8.37 7.63 -0.13
N ARG A 51 8.26 7.51 1.20
CA ARG A 51 8.88 6.42 1.96
C ARG A 51 7.82 5.42 2.36
N LEU A 52 7.90 4.21 1.81
CA LEU A 52 6.93 3.16 2.06
C LEU A 52 7.28 2.28 3.27
N GLY A 53 8.14 2.76 4.17
CA GLY A 53 8.61 1.99 5.33
C GLY A 53 7.51 1.60 6.30
N ALA A 54 6.45 2.42 6.41
CA ALA A 54 5.25 2.10 7.17
C ALA A 54 4.52 0.84 6.65
N PHE A 55 4.69 0.53 5.36
CA PHE A 55 4.05 -0.59 4.67
C PHE A 55 5.01 -1.77 4.48
N VAL A 56 5.97 -1.97 5.38
CA VAL A 56 6.86 -3.14 5.38
C VAL A 56 6.60 -3.99 6.61
N LYS A 57 6.44 -5.31 6.43
CA LYS A 57 6.37 -6.24 7.55
C LYS A 57 7.63 -6.15 8.41
N ARG A 58 7.52 -5.62 9.63
CA ARG A 58 8.62 -5.51 10.61
C ARG A 58 9.18 -6.87 11.06
N GLU A 59 8.46 -7.97 10.80
CA GLU A 59 8.81 -9.34 11.23
C GLU A 59 10.20 -9.81 10.75
N ARG A 60 10.72 -9.32 9.62
CA ARG A 60 12.05 -9.71 9.10
C ARG A 60 13.23 -8.94 9.69
N HIS A 61 12.97 -7.92 10.53
CA HIS A 61 14.02 -7.17 11.24
C HIS A 61 14.22 -7.66 12.68
N ARG A 62 13.49 -8.69 13.12
CA ARG A 62 13.68 -9.28 14.46
C ARG A 62 15.09 -9.86 14.64
N HIS A 63 15.73 -10.31 13.55
CA HIS A 63 17.11 -10.82 13.58
C HIS A 63 18.17 -9.71 13.64
N LEU A 64 17.80 -8.46 13.33
CA LEU A 64 18.67 -7.28 13.49
C LEU A 64 18.54 -6.65 14.90
N ARG A 65 17.66 -7.18 15.76
CA ARG A 65 17.47 -6.70 17.15
C ARG A 65 18.32 -7.43 18.20
N ALA A 66 19.24 -8.30 17.78
CA ALA A 66 20.09 -9.06 18.69
C ALA A 66 21.57 -8.66 18.52
N GLY A 67 21.88 -7.40 18.84
CA GLY A 67 23.24 -6.87 18.92
C GLY A 67 23.19 -5.53 19.64
N ALA A 68 23.92 -5.42 20.75
CA ALA A 68 23.89 -4.26 21.63
C ALA A 68 24.31 -2.96 20.90
N GLY A 69 23.54 -1.88 21.11
CA GLY A 69 24.06 -0.51 21.03
C GLY A 69 23.70 0.34 19.81
N GLU A 70 23.20 -0.22 18.71
CA GLU A 70 22.89 0.57 17.51
C GLU A 70 21.42 0.38 17.10
N ALA A 71 20.69 1.49 16.95
CA ALA A 71 19.36 1.44 16.37
C ALA A 71 19.48 0.82 14.97
N PRO A 72 18.72 -0.23 14.63
CA PRO A 72 18.87 -0.89 13.33
C PRO A 72 18.64 0.15 12.23
N GLU A 73 19.61 0.27 11.33
CA GLU A 73 19.52 1.11 10.14
C GLU A 73 18.27 0.68 9.37
N VAL A 74 17.21 1.49 9.47
CA VAL A 74 15.95 1.20 8.78
C VAL A 74 16.26 1.37 7.30
N PRO A 75 16.12 0.32 6.46
CA PRO A 75 16.42 0.44 5.05
C PRO A 75 15.63 1.61 4.48
N ALA A 76 16.28 2.48 3.71
CA ALA A 76 15.61 3.60 3.06
C ALA A 76 14.58 3.04 2.06
N TYR A 77 13.33 2.92 2.51
CA TYR A 77 12.20 2.45 1.70
C TYR A 77 11.69 3.54 0.76
N GLU A 78 12.62 4.28 0.17
CA GLU A 78 12.38 5.40 -0.74
C GLU A 78 12.02 4.89 -2.13
N THR A 79 10.96 5.47 -2.68
CA THR A 79 10.54 5.22 -4.05
C THR A 79 9.87 6.46 -4.62
N HIS A 80 9.87 6.57 -5.94
CA HIS A 80 9.14 7.60 -6.65
C HIS A 80 7.95 6.94 -7.30
N VAL A 81 6.74 7.30 -6.87
CA VAL A 81 5.49 6.86 -7.47
C VAL A 81 5.11 7.86 -8.55
N SER A 82 5.21 7.42 -9.80
CA SER A 82 4.88 8.23 -10.96
C SER A 82 3.40 8.22 -11.31
N ASP A 83 2.71 7.12 -11.03
CA ASP A 83 1.30 6.95 -11.33
C ASP A 83 0.64 6.08 -10.27
N VAL A 84 -0.58 6.46 -9.89
CA VAL A 84 -1.45 5.67 -9.04
C VAL A 84 -2.89 5.92 -9.46
N CYS A 85 -3.61 4.83 -9.71
CA CYS A 85 -4.98 4.85 -10.18
C CYS A 85 -5.79 3.83 -9.39
N VAL A 86 -6.96 4.24 -8.90
CA VAL A 86 -7.97 3.33 -8.35
C VAL A 86 -9.24 3.50 -9.16
N TYR A 87 -9.84 2.40 -9.61
CA TYR A 87 -11.05 2.46 -10.43
C TYR A 87 -11.87 1.18 -10.33
N ALA A 88 -13.19 1.28 -10.56
CA ALA A 88 -14.03 0.11 -10.75
C ALA A 88 -13.80 -0.45 -12.16
N ALA A 89 -13.59 -1.76 -12.28
CA ALA A 89 -13.39 -2.40 -13.58
C ALA A 89 -14.72 -2.43 -14.37
N GLU A 90 -14.74 -1.82 -15.55
CA GLU A 90 -15.92 -1.75 -16.41
C GLU A 90 -16.41 -3.14 -16.86
N SER A 91 -15.47 -4.03 -17.19
CA SER A 91 -15.76 -5.39 -17.68
C SER A 91 -15.96 -6.42 -16.57
N LEU A 92 -15.71 -6.07 -15.31
CA LEU A 92 -15.75 -6.98 -14.16
C LEU A 92 -16.53 -6.35 -13.00
N PRO A 93 -17.87 -6.54 -12.96
CA PRO A 93 -18.71 -5.99 -11.91
C PRO A 93 -18.24 -6.38 -10.51
N GLY A 94 -18.18 -5.41 -9.59
CA GLY A 94 -17.73 -5.62 -8.22
C GLY A 94 -16.21 -5.82 -8.06
N VAL A 95 -15.42 -5.59 -9.12
CA VAL A 95 -13.96 -5.56 -9.04
C VAL A 95 -13.47 -4.12 -9.03
N VAL A 96 -12.68 -3.78 -8.01
CA VAL A 96 -11.91 -2.55 -7.93
C VAL A 96 -10.45 -2.88 -8.28
N VAL A 97 -9.85 -2.05 -9.13
CA VAL A 97 -8.47 -2.18 -9.55
C VAL A 97 -7.65 -1.10 -8.88
N VAL A 98 -6.48 -1.48 -8.34
CA VAL A 98 -5.45 -0.54 -7.90
C VAL A 98 -4.23 -0.73 -8.79
N GLU A 99 -3.85 0.31 -9.50
CA GLU A 99 -2.63 0.34 -10.30
C GLU A 99 -1.62 1.30 -9.68
N LEU A 100 -0.37 0.87 -9.61
CA LEU A 100 0.71 1.63 -9.02
C LEU A 100 1.96 1.50 -9.89
N GLU A 101 2.47 2.63 -10.37
CA GLU A 101 3.76 2.72 -11.07
C GLU A 101 4.78 3.41 -10.18
N ALA A 102 5.93 2.76 -9.98
CA ALA A 102 7.00 3.33 -9.20
C ALA A 102 8.39 2.92 -9.70
N SER A 103 9.41 3.67 -9.29
CA SER A 103 10.82 3.37 -9.59
C SER A 103 11.31 2.12 -8.85
N ARG A 104 10.83 1.89 -7.63
CA ARG A 104 11.19 0.74 -6.80
C ARG A 104 10.01 0.21 -6.01
N PHE A 105 9.96 -1.12 -5.88
CA PHE A 105 9.00 -1.80 -5.01
C PHE A 105 9.74 -2.66 -4.00
N PHE A 106 9.26 -2.63 -2.76
CA PHE A 106 9.79 -3.44 -1.68
C PHE A 106 8.89 -4.65 -1.44
N TYR A 107 9.48 -5.72 -0.93
CA TYR A 107 8.78 -6.98 -0.72
C TYR A 107 7.56 -6.75 0.19
N SER A 108 6.39 -7.28 -0.21
CA SER A 108 5.09 -7.17 0.49
C SER A 108 4.45 -5.78 0.58
N THR A 109 5.13 -4.72 0.15
CA THR A 109 4.65 -3.33 0.34
C THR A 109 3.38 -3.02 -0.44
N VAL A 110 3.30 -3.43 -1.71
CA VAL A 110 2.10 -3.20 -2.54
C VAL A 110 0.87 -3.83 -1.91
N ARG A 111 1.00 -5.04 -1.35
CA ARG A 111 -0.11 -5.76 -0.73
C ARG A 111 -0.60 -5.07 0.56
N LEU A 112 0.31 -4.55 1.38
CA LEU A 112 -0.06 -3.83 2.60
C LEU A 112 -0.69 -2.46 2.28
N LEU A 113 -0.15 -1.76 1.28
CA LEU A 113 -0.72 -0.51 0.77
C LEU A 113 -2.15 -0.72 0.27
N VAL A 114 -2.36 -1.74 -0.58
CA VAL A 114 -3.69 -2.10 -1.08
C VAL A 114 -4.63 -2.52 0.05
N TRP A 115 -4.12 -3.17 1.10
CA TRP A 115 -4.88 -3.50 2.30
C TRP A 115 -5.41 -2.25 3.02
N GLU A 116 -4.57 -1.24 3.21
CA GLU A 116 -4.97 0.03 3.83
C GLU A 116 -5.93 0.83 2.95
N LEU A 117 -5.71 0.88 1.64
CA LEU A 117 -6.69 1.48 0.72
C LEU A 117 -8.05 0.79 0.81
N ALA A 118 -8.07 -0.55 0.89
CA ALA A 118 -9.32 -1.28 1.05
C ALA A 118 -10.00 -1.00 2.41
N ARG A 119 -9.26 -0.62 3.46
CA ARG A 119 -9.86 -0.14 4.72
C ARG A 119 -10.52 1.22 4.54
N VAL A 120 -9.90 2.14 3.80
CA VAL A 120 -10.51 3.42 3.43
C VAL A 120 -11.79 3.20 2.64
N GLY A 121 -11.76 2.35 1.62
CA GLY A 121 -12.94 2.02 0.82
C GLY A 121 -14.07 1.35 1.61
N ARG A 122 -13.79 0.75 2.77
CA ARG A 122 -14.80 0.20 3.70
C ARG A 122 -15.27 1.20 4.77
N GLY A 123 -14.75 2.43 4.77
CA GLY A 123 -15.01 3.41 5.83
C GLY A 123 -14.36 3.08 7.18
N GLN A 124 -13.36 2.19 7.21
CA GLN A 124 -12.64 1.78 8.42
C GLN A 124 -11.42 2.67 8.74
N SER A 125 -11.10 3.60 7.83
CA SER A 125 -10.01 4.57 7.93
C SER A 125 -10.37 5.75 7.03
N SER A 126 -9.97 6.96 7.39
CA SER A 126 -10.12 8.12 6.50
C SER A 126 -8.95 8.22 5.52
N ALA A 127 -9.11 9.04 4.46
CA ALA A 127 -8.01 9.39 3.58
C ALA A 127 -6.90 10.17 4.31
N ALA A 128 -7.25 10.95 5.33
CA ALA A 128 -6.30 11.67 6.15
C ALA A 128 -5.44 10.72 7.01
N ASP A 129 -6.05 9.68 7.59
CA ASP A 129 -5.33 8.64 8.34
C ASP A 129 -4.33 7.89 7.43
N PHE A 130 -4.76 7.60 6.19
CA PHE A 130 -3.89 6.99 5.20
C PHE A 130 -2.70 7.90 4.83
N ALA A 131 -2.96 9.19 4.59
CA ALA A 131 -1.92 10.16 4.32
C ALA A 131 -0.94 10.31 5.51
N ALA A 132 -1.46 10.30 6.75
CA ALA A 132 -0.65 10.31 7.96
C ALA A 132 0.22 9.05 8.07
N LEU A 133 -0.27 7.87 7.66
CA LEU A 133 0.52 6.64 7.62
C LEU A 133 1.66 6.73 6.59
N VAL A 134 1.41 7.30 5.40
CA VAL A 134 2.44 7.55 4.39
C VAL A 134 3.49 8.54 4.94
N ALA A 135 3.05 9.63 5.58
CA ALA A 135 3.93 10.62 6.19
C ALA A 135 4.74 10.05 7.37
N ALA A 136 4.16 9.17 8.19
CA ALA A 136 4.88 8.47 9.26
C ALA A 136 6.00 7.57 8.72
N GLY A 137 5.78 6.95 7.54
CA GLY A 137 6.84 6.26 6.80
C GLY A 137 7.99 7.18 6.41
N ALA A 138 7.73 8.47 6.17
CA ALA A 138 8.74 9.49 5.88
C ALA A 138 9.42 10.06 7.14
N ALA A 139 8.72 10.12 8.27
CA ALA A 139 9.17 10.70 9.53
C ALA A 139 10.32 9.93 10.22
N GLY A 140 10.60 8.68 9.81
CA GLY A 140 11.79 7.94 10.26
C GLY A 140 13.14 8.60 9.96
N ARG A 141 13.16 9.75 9.26
CA ARG A 141 14.34 10.60 9.04
C ARG A 141 14.58 11.63 10.16
N ALA A 142 13.57 11.96 10.96
CA ALA A 142 13.60 13.16 11.81
C ALA A 142 14.38 12.99 13.13
N GLU A 143 14.71 11.76 13.55
CA GLU A 143 15.45 11.51 14.81
C GLU A 143 16.98 11.33 14.61
N GLY A 144 17.50 11.62 13.42
CA GLY A 144 18.92 11.39 13.06
C GLY A 144 19.74 12.64 12.72
N THR A 145 19.31 13.85 13.11
CA THR A 145 20.14 15.06 12.94
C THR A 145 19.86 16.05 14.07
N SER A 146 20.49 15.86 15.21
CA SER A 146 20.87 16.95 16.12
C SER A 146 21.88 16.45 17.17
N ALA A 147 23.17 16.72 16.92
CA ALA A 147 24.23 17.09 17.87
C ALA A 147 25.60 16.79 17.24
#